data_AF-A0A1S3QRN0-F1
#
_entry.id   AF-A0A1S3QRN0-F1
#
_cell.length_a   1.000
_cell.length_b   1.000
_cell.length_c   1.000
_cell.angle_alpha   90.00
_cell.angle_beta   90.00
_cell.angle_gamma   90.00
#
_symmetry.space_group_name_H-M   'P 1'
#
loop_
_entity.id
_entity.type
_entity.pdbx_description
1 polymer ?
#
loop_
_entity_poly.entity_id
_entity_poly.type
_entity_poly.pdbx_seq_one_letter_code
_entity_poly.pdbx_strand_id
1 'polypeptide(L)'
;EPLRPEEVLYQDSVLHYDDSGKWKERFVVMRANHSLECHDNQESFSKGVPARQRLLPTGGVVLTSEEKYTALVDKAFPDPKCLKEETSPPMVVVPPGQFPVFLRLPYRRDVYFSFPQEDRRATFLSILTGCIRHQNHGTLHLGF
;
A
#
# COMPACT_ATOMS: atom_id res chain seq x y z
N GLU A 1 9.40 27.52 3.07
CA GLU A 1 8.14 27.49 2.30
C GLU A 1 7.39 26.20 2.64
N PRO A 2 6.06 26.22 2.84
CA PRO A 2 5.29 24.98 3.00
C PRO A 2 5.30 24.19 1.70
N LEU A 3 5.47 22.86 1.77
CA LEU A 3 5.47 21.98 0.60
C LEU A 3 4.08 22.07 -0.08
N ARG A 4 4.06 22.14 -1.41
CA ARG A 4 2.80 22.12 -2.16
C ARG A 4 2.17 20.72 -2.02
N PRO A 5 0.84 20.60 -1.95
CA PRO A 5 0.18 19.29 -1.77
C PRO A 5 0.50 18.28 -2.89
N GLU A 6 0.90 18.78 -4.05
CA GLU A 6 1.28 17.96 -5.21
C GLU A 6 2.75 17.53 -5.21
N GLU A 7 3.55 18.01 -4.27
CA GLU A 7 4.97 17.70 -4.21
C GLU A 7 5.21 16.22 -3.88
N VAL A 8 6.22 15.63 -4.49
CA VAL A 8 6.57 14.22 -4.31
C VAL A 8 7.44 14.08 -3.07
N LEU A 9 6.94 13.39 -2.05
CA LEU A 9 7.72 13.04 -0.85
C LEU A 9 8.57 11.79 -1.08
N TYR A 10 8.09 10.87 -1.90
CA TYR A 10 8.76 9.63 -2.22
C TYR A 10 8.35 9.14 -3.60
N GLN A 11 9.30 8.57 -4.34
CA GLN A 11 9.02 7.85 -5.57
C GLN A 11 10.03 6.71 -5.73
N ASP A 12 9.56 5.54 -6.17
CA ASP A 12 10.45 4.39 -6.47
C ASP A 12 9.76 3.42 -7.43
N SER A 13 10.56 2.62 -8.14
CA SER A 13 10.07 1.49 -8.94
C SER A 13 10.06 0.23 -8.08
N VAL A 14 8.89 -0.33 -7.85
CA VAL A 14 8.68 -1.48 -6.95
C VAL A 14 7.82 -2.54 -7.61
N LEU A 15 7.90 -3.78 -7.13
CA LEU A 15 6.96 -4.81 -7.54
C LEU A 15 5.64 -4.61 -6.79
N HIS A 16 4.54 -4.53 -7.52
CA HIS A 16 3.19 -4.45 -6.99
C HIS A 16 2.38 -5.66 -7.46
N TYR A 17 1.61 -6.25 -6.55
CA TYR A 17 0.71 -7.35 -6.88
C TYR A 17 -0.57 -6.80 -7.48
N ASP A 18 -0.71 -6.93 -8.80
CA ASP A 18 -1.86 -6.41 -9.55
C ASP A 18 -3.08 -7.34 -9.41
N ASP A 19 -4.27 -6.84 -9.72
CA ASP A 19 -5.54 -7.58 -9.61
C ASP A 19 -5.58 -8.90 -10.42
N SER A 20 -4.73 -9.00 -11.44
CA SER A 20 -4.53 -10.23 -12.22
C SER A 20 -3.79 -11.34 -11.47
N GLY A 21 -3.45 -11.15 -10.19
CA GLY A 21 -2.71 -12.10 -9.38
C GLY A 21 -1.23 -12.22 -9.75
N LYS A 22 -0.63 -11.15 -10.31
CA LYS A 22 0.75 -11.15 -10.82
C LYS A 22 1.53 -9.96 -10.27
N TRP A 23 2.77 -10.22 -9.89
CA TRP A 23 3.75 -9.18 -9.59
C TRP A 23 4.13 -8.44 -10.87
N LYS A 24 3.96 -7.12 -10.87
CA LYS A 24 4.35 -6.24 -11.97
C LYS A 24 5.15 -5.09 -11.40
N GLU A 25 6.16 -4.64 -12.14
CA GLU A 25 6.86 -3.41 -11.80
C GLU A 25 5.90 -2.22 -11.97
N ARG A 26 5.84 -1.38 -10.95
CA ARG A 26 5.04 -0.16 -10.90
C ARG A 26 5.87 0.96 -10.29
N PHE A 27 5.64 2.16 -10.79
CA PHE A 27 6.26 3.34 -10.22
C PHE A 27 5.33 3.92 -9.17
N VAL A 28 5.71 3.78 -7.90
CA VAL A 28 4.93 4.29 -6.77
C VAL A 28 5.39 5.68 -6.42
N VAL A 29 4.44 6.56 -6.12
CA VAL A 29 4.68 7.95 -5.76
C VAL A 29 3.85 8.27 -4.52
N MET A 30 4.48 8.74 -3.45
CA MET A 30 3.78 9.33 -2.32
C MET A 30 3.92 10.84 -2.36
N ARG A 31 2.80 11.54 -2.29
CA ARG A 31 2.76 13.01 -2.35
C ARG A 31 2.60 13.65 -0.99
N ALA A 32 2.84 14.95 -0.92
CA ALA A 32 2.71 15.77 0.28
C ALA A 32 1.26 15.86 0.79
N ASN A 33 0.27 15.63 -0.08
CA ASN A 33 -1.12 15.39 0.33
C ASN A 33 -1.35 14.00 0.98
N HIS A 34 -0.30 13.23 1.25
CA HIS A 34 -0.32 11.89 1.83
C HIS A 34 -1.09 10.85 1.00
N SER A 35 -1.26 11.11 -0.30
CA SER A 35 -1.79 10.11 -1.25
C SER A 35 -0.68 9.21 -1.77
N LEU A 36 -1.00 7.93 -1.95
CA LEU A 36 -0.15 6.93 -2.59
C LEU A 36 -0.67 6.70 -4.00
N GLU A 37 0.16 6.95 -4.99
CA GLU A 37 -0.14 6.82 -6.41
C GLU A 37 0.69 5.69 -7.01
N CYS A 38 0.06 4.86 -7.83
CA CYS A 38 0.71 3.80 -8.60
C CYS A 38 0.61 4.14 -10.08
N HIS A 39 1.75 4.33 -10.74
CA HIS A 39 1.86 4.55 -12.18
C HIS A 39 2.38 3.29 -12.86
N ASP A 40 2.14 3.18 -14.17
CA ASP A 40 2.65 2.04 -14.94
C ASP A 40 4.17 1.95 -14.92
N ASN A 41 4.86 3.10 -15.02
CA ASN A 41 6.32 3.24 -14.96
C ASN A 41 6.71 4.71 -14.73
N GLN A 42 8.00 4.95 -14.49
CA GLN A 42 8.55 6.30 -14.27
C GLN A 42 8.35 7.22 -15.47
N GLU A 43 8.45 6.71 -16.70
CA GLU A 43 8.31 7.51 -17.92
C GLU A 43 6.88 8.09 -18.04
N SER A 44 5.88 7.26 -17.74
CA SER A 44 4.47 7.67 -17.75
C SER A 44 4.22 8.78 -16.73
N PHE A 45 4.80 8.65 -15.52
CA PHE A 45 4.75 9.69 -14.50
C PHE A 45 5.39 11.00 -15.00
N SER A 46 6.60 10.95 -15.55
CA SER A 46 7.32 12.13 -16.07
C SER A 46 6.59 12.81 -17.24
N LYS A 47 5.82 12.05 -18.04
CA LYS A 47 4.97 12.56 -19.12
C LYS A 47 3.64 13.14 -18.63
N GLY A 48 3.37 13.12 -17.32
CA GLY A 48 2.13 13.62 -16.74
C GLY A 48 0.93 12.69 -16.96
N VAL A 49 1.16 11.41 -17.28
CA VAL A 49 0.09 10.42 -17.42
C VAL A 49 -0.56 10.20 -16.05
N PRO A 50 -1.91 10.21 -15.95
CA PRO A 50 -2.58 10.00 -14.68
C PRO A 50 -2.20 8.66 -14.03
N ALA A 51 -2.17 8.65 -12.70
CA ALA A 51 -1.89 7.43 -11.95
C ALA A 51 -2.92 6.35 -12.28
N ARG A 52 -2.44 5.12 -12.42
CA ARG A 52 -3.29 3.94 -12.64
C ARG A 52 -4.21 3.71 -11.44
N GLN A 53 -3.67 3.99 -10.26
CA GLN A 53 -4.41 3.92 -9.01
C GLN A 53 -3.92 5.01 -8.08
N ARG A 54 -4.86 5.71 -7.43
CA ARG A 54 -4.58 6.62 -6.32
C ARG A 54 -5.28 6.09 -5.08
N LEU A 55 -4.54 5.99 -4.00
CA LEU A 55 -4.95 5.44 -2.72
C LEU A 55 -4.75 6.49 -1.63
N LEU A 56 -5.72 6.59 -0.75
CA LEU A 56 -5.57 7.30 0.51
C LEU A 56 -5.33 6.23 1.58
N PRO A 57 -4.17 6.23 2.25
CA PRO A 57 -3.86 5.20 3.24
C PRO A 57 -4.58 5.43 4.58
N THR A 58 -5.73 6.12 4.58
CA THR A 58 -6.52 6.44 5.77
C THR A 58 -7.06 5.16 6.42
N GLY A 59 -6.85 5.05 7.73
CA GLY A 59 -7.19 3.85 8.53
C GLY A 59 -6.39 2.61 8.16
N GLY A 60 -5.35 2.75 7.33
CA GLY A 60 -4.57 1.62 6.84
C GLY A 60 -3.67 1.01 7.90
N VAL A 61 -3.44 -0.30 7.79
CA VAL A 61 -2.48 -1.04 8.62
C VAL A 61 -1.39 -1.59 7.70
N VAL A 62 -0.13 -1.31 8.05
CA VAL A 62 1.03 -1.78 7.30
C VAL A 62 1.66 -2.95 8.01
N LEU A 63 1.92 -4.02 7.26
CA LEU A 63 2.54 -5.24 7.74
C LEU A 63 3.71 -5.60 6.82
N THR A 64 4.72 -6.26 7.37
CA THR A 64 5.94 -6.65 6.65
C THR A 64 6.19 -8.16 6.66
N SER A 65 5.33 -8.91 7.35
CA SER A 65 5.39 -10.35 7.49
C SER A 65 4.08 -10.96 7.01
N GLU A 66 4.18 -11.95 6.13
CA GLU A 66 3.03 -12.70 5.63
C GLU A 66 2.27 -13.38 6.77
N GLU A 67 2.98 -13.99 7.73
CA GLU A 67 2.38 -14.62 8.90
C GLU A 67 1.50 -13.67 9.72
N LYS A 68 1.97 -12.42 9.93
CA LYS A 68 1.20 -11.39 10.64
C LYS A 68 -0.02 -10.95 9.83
N TYR A 69 0.12 -10.87 8.52
CA TYR A 69 -0.99 -10.57 7.62
C TYR A 69 -2.05 -11.66 7.67
N THR A 70 -1.68 -12.92 7.48
CA THR A 70 -2.58 -14.08 7.55
C THR A 70 -3.30 -14.17 8.89
N ALA A 71 -2.59 -13.99 10.01
CA ALA A 71 -3.19 -13.99 11.35
C ALA A 71 -4.20 -12.83 11.55
N LEU A 72 -3.97 -11.67 10.94
CA LEU A 72 -4.89 -10.53 11.02
C LEU A 72 -6.13 -10.75 10.15
N VAL A 73 -5.96 -11.33 8.95
CA VAL A 73 -7.08 -11.76 8.09
C VAL A 73 -7.96 -12.76 8.81
N ASP A 74 -7.36 -13.81 9.37
CA ASP A 74 -8.05 -14.89 10.08
C ASP A 74 -8.88 -14.34 11.26
N LYS A 75 -8.30 -13.42 12.05
CA LYS A 75 -9.00 -12.76 13.15
C LYS A 75 -10.13 -11.80 12.72
N ALA A 76 -10.02 -11.19 11.55
CA ALA A 76 -11.06 -10.28 11.05
C ALA A 76 -12.31 -11.04 10.57
N PHE A 77 -12.14 -12.32 10.20
CA PHE A 77 -13.20 -13.20 9.76
C PHE A 77 -13.14 -14.53 10.52
N PRO A 78 -13.42 -14.53 11.85
CA PRO A 78 -13.42 -15.75 12.63
C PRO A 78 -14.66 -16.58 12.23
N ASP A 79 -14.46 -17.59 11.40
CA ASP A 79 -15.52 -18.49 10.93
C ASP A 79 -16.27 -19.14 12.12
N PRO A 80 -17.61 -18.99 12.24
CA PRO A 80 -18.37 -19.76 13.21
C PRO A 80 -18.62 -21.20 12.76
N LYS A 81 -18.60 -21.50 11.45
CA LYS A 81 -18.88 -22.82 10.87
C LYS A 81 -18.37 -22.88 9.43
N CYS A 82 -17.31 -23.66 9.21
CA CYS A 82 -16.84 -24.26 7.95
C CYS A 82 -17.73 -23.99 6.71
N LEU A 83 -17.55 -22.84 6.07
CA LEU A 83 -17.90 -22.62 4.66
C LEU A 83 -16.62 -22.19 3.95
N LYS A 84 -15.78 -23.18 3.62
CA LYS A 84 -14.65 -22.99 2.71
C LYS A 84 -15.19 -22.73 1.31
N GLU A 85 -15.49 -21.48 0.97
CA GLU A 85 -15.47 -21.05 -0.43
C GLU A 85 -15.29 -19.52 -0.54
N GLU A 86 -14.19 -19.13 -1.19
CA GLU A 86 -13.98 -17.85 -1.90
C GLU A 86 -13.63 -16.54 -1.17
N THR A 87 -13.52 -16.46 0.17
CA THR A 87 -13.12 -15.18 0.82
C THR A 87 -11.72 -15.15 1.46
N SER A 88 -10.93 -16.22 1.32
CA SER A 88 -9.51 -16.15 1.68
C SER A 88 -8.83 -15.20 0.67
N PRO A 89 -8.18 -14.10 1.10
CA PRO A 89 -7.40 -13.28 0.17
C PRO A 89 -6.38 -14.20 -0.51
N PRO A 90 -6.13 -14.02 -1.82
CA PRO A 90 -5.19 -14.85 -2.54
C PRO A 90 -3.89 -14.88 -1.75
N MET A 91 -3.35 -16.09 -1.51
CA MET A 91 -2.05 -16.22 -0.85
C MET A 91 -1.03 -15.55 -1.78
N VAL A 92 -0.70 -14.31 -1.49
CA VAL A 92 0.21 -13.50 -2.29
C VAL A 92 1.61 -14.07 -2.07
N VAL A 93 2.05 -14.95 -2.97
CA VAL A 93 3.37 -15.56 -2.88
C VAL A 93 4.42 -14.48 -3.19
N VAL A 94 5.14 -14.05 -2.16
CA VAL A 94 6.20 -13.04 -2.30
C VAL A 94 7.38 -13.64 -3.08
N PRO A 95 7.99 -12.91 -4.04
CA PRO A 95 9.14 -13.43 -4.77
C PRO A 95 10.34 -13.64 -3.83
N PRO A 96 11.16 -14.69 -4.04
CA PRO A 96 12.26 -15.02 -3.14
C PRO A 96 13.31 -13.90 -3.10
N GLY A 97 13.87 -13.67 -1.91
CA GLY A 97 14.88 -12.62 -1.70
C GLY A 97 14.35 -11.19 -1.77
N GLN A 98 13.03 -11.01 -1.77
CA GLN A 98 12.40 -9.69 -1.70
C GLN A 98 11.86 -9.39 -0.30
N PHE A 99 11.62 -8.11 -0.07
CA PHE A 99 11.13 -7.57 1.18
C PHE A 99 9.69 -7.06 0.99
N PRO A 100 8.67 -7.80 1.47
CA PRO A 100 7.28 -7.45 1.22
C PRO A 100 6.78 -6.35 2.14
N VAL A 101 5.77 -5.63 1.66
CA VAL A 101 4.93 -4.68 2.39
C VAL A 101 3.47 -4.92 2.03
N PHE A 102 2.68 -5.25 3.03
CA PHE A 102 1.24 -5.47 2.93
C PHE A 102 0.54 -4.25 3.53
N LEU A 103 -0.19 -3.50 2.70
CA LEU A 103 -1.01 -2.38 3.13
C LEU A 103 -2.48 -2.81 3.11
N ARG A 104 -3.04 -3.02 4.29
CA ARG A 104 -4.47 -3.27 4.45
C ARG A 104 -5.20 -1.95 4.62
N LEU A 105 -6.27 -1.75 3.86
CA LEU A 105 -7.10 -0.55 3.92
C LEU A 105 -8.53 -0.89 4.34
N PRO A 106 -9.18 -0.06 5.18
CA PRO A 106 -10.56 -0.27 5.54
C PRO A 106 -11.46 -0.10 4.30
N TYR A 107 -12.38 -1.04 4.08
CA TYR A 107 -13.37 -1.01 2.99
C TYR A 107 -12.78 -0.94 1.56
N ARG A 108 -11.50 -1.28 1.39
CA ARG A 108 -10.80 -1.32 0.10
C ARG A 108 -10.02 -2.63 -0.01
N ARG A 109 -9.61 -2.97 -1.25
CA ARG A 109 -8.73 -4.12 -1.46
C ARG A 109 -7.37 -3.83 -0.82
N ASP A 110 -6.80 -4.87 -0.22
CA ASP A 110 -5.45 -4.86 0.31
C ASP A 110 -4.45 -4.68 -0.85
N VAL A 111 -3.36 -3.97 -0.57
CA VAL A 111 -2.37 -3.56 -1.55
C VAL A 111 -1.03 -4.14 -1.15
N TYR A 112 -0.33 -4.75 -2.11
CA TYR A 112 0.87 -5.51 -1.83
C TYR A 112 2.03 -4.99 -2.65
N PHE A 113 3.12 -4.68 -1.97
CA PHE A 113 4.37 -4.25 -2.56
C PHE A 113 5.50 -5.19 -2.17
N SER A 114 6.51 -5.28 -3.02
CA SER A 114 7.70 -6.09 -2.81
C SER A 114 8.91 -5.29 -3.27
N PHE A 115 9.90 -5.20 -2.38
CA PHE A 115 11.10 -4.40 -2.59
C PHE A 115 12.32 -5.30 -2.74
N PRO A 116 13.26 -4.97 -3.62
CA PRO A 116 14.50 -5.74 -3.78
C PRO A 116 15.51 -5.50 -2.66
N GLN A 117 15.33 -4.44 -1.88
CA GLN A 117 16.26 -4.03 -0.83
C GLN A 117 15.51 -3.63 0.44
N GLU A 118 16.06 -4.00 1.59
CA GLU A 118 15.45 -3.68 2.89
C GLU A 118 15.45 -2.18 3.18
N ASP A 119 16.52 -1.46 2.88
CA ASP A 119 16.60 0.00 3.07
C ASP A 119 15.52 0.76 2.29
N ARG A 120 15.24 0.31 1.06
CA ARG A 120 14.15 0.88 0.24
C ARG A 120 12.80 0.61 0.86
N ARG A 121 12.57 -0.63 1.31
CA ARG A 121 11.37 -1.00 2.07
C ARG A 121 11.23 -0.12 3.33
N ALA A 122 12.29 0.02 4.11
CA ALA A 122 12.28 0.78 5.37
C ALA A 122 11.94 2.26 5.13
N THR A 123 12.52 2.85 4.08
CA THR A 123 12.21 4.22 3.66
C THR A 123 10.73 4.37 3.27
N PHE A 124 10.23 3.45 2.44
CA PHE A 124 8.82 3.42 2.06
C PHE A 124 7.89 3.30 3.28
N LEU A 125 8.18 2.36 4.19
CA LEU A 125 7.41 2.15 5.41
C LEU A 125 7.37 3.38 6.32
N SER A 126 8.52 4.05 6.49
CA SER A 126 8.62 5.25 7.32
C SER A 126 7.69 6.35 6.81
N ILE A 127 7.72 6.61 5.50
CA ILE A 127 6.91 7.65 4.87
C ILE A 127 5.44 7.24 4.83
N LEU A 128 5.13 5.99 4.49
CA LEU A 128 3.77 5.45 4.46
C LEU A 128 3.11 5.52 5.84
N THR A 129 3.82 5.12 6.89
CA THR A 129 3.32 5.21 8.28
C THR A 129 3.05 6.67 8.67
N GLY A 130 3.93 7.58 8.26
CA GLY A 130 3.70 9.03 8.39
C GLY A 130 2.43 9.50 7.69
N CYS A 131 2.20 9.03 6.45
CA CYS A 131 1.01 9.35 5.65
C CYS A 131 -0.28 8.82 6.30
N ILE A 132 -0.29 7.57 6.76
CA ILE A 132 -1.42 6.96 7.47
C ILE A 132 -1.76 7.78 8.71
N ARG A 133 -0.76 8.10 9.54
CA ARG A 133 -0.97 8.88 10.76
C ARG A 133 -1.52 10.26 10.46
N HIS A 134 -0.99 10.96 9.45
CA HIS A 134 -1.47 12.28 9.09
C HIS A 134 -2.93 12.24 8.59
N GLN A 135 -3.25 11.28 7.72
CA GLN A 135 -4.61 11.06 7.22
C GLN A 135 -5.59 10.69 8.34
N ASN A 136 -5.16 9.90 9.33
CA ASN A 136 -5.99 9.55 10.49
C ASN A 136 -6.26 10.73 11.42
N HIS A 137 -5.29 11.64 11.58
CA HIS A 137 -5.45 12.83 12.41
C HIS A 137 -6.24 13.94 11.69
N GLY A 138 -6.18 14.01 10.35
CA GLY A 138 -6.96 14.96 9.55
C GLY A 138 -8.48 14.77 9.68
N THR A 139 -8.95 13.57 10.03
CA THR A 139 -10.36 13.27 10.27
C THR A 139 -10.91 13.87 11.58
N LEU A 140 -10.05 14.33 12.49
CA LEU A 140 -10.48 14.89 13.78
C LEU A 140 -10.71 16.41 13.75
N HIS A 141 -10.48 17.08 12.63
CA HIS A 141 -10.70 18.54 12.50
C HIS A 141 -11.92 18.90 11.62
N LEU A 142 -12.84 17.95 11.42
CA LEU A 142 -14.15 18.18 10.80
C LEU A 142 -15.23 17.63 11.73
N GLY A 143 -15.48 18.35 12.82
CA GLY A 143 -16.57 18.10 13.74
C GLY A 143 -16.31 18.74 15.09
N PHE A 144 -16.58 20.04 15.22
CA PHE A 144 -17.81 20.60 15.80
C PHE A 144 -17.88 22.10 15.45
#